data_AF-A0A7V9YWS3-F1
#
_entry.id   AF-A0A7V9YWS3-F1
#
_cell.length_a   1.000
_cell.length_b   1.000
_cell.length_c   1.000
_cell.angle_alpha   90.00
_cell.angle_beta   90.00
_cell.angle_gamma   90.00
#
_symmetry.space_group_name_H-M   'P 1'
#
loop_
_entity.id
_entity.type
_entity.pdbx_description
1 polymer ?
#
loop_
_entity_poly.entity_id
_entity_poly.type
_entity_poly.pdbx_seq_one_letter_code
_entity_poly.pdbx_strand_id
1 'polypeptide(L)' 'MKTIYDVQQLLKKYGIIIYVGDRLADLELMEEEIKELYQSQLIDVKEYQMAILLLRHEAQLEREKRERNKG' A
#
# COMPACT_ATOMS: atom_id res chain seq x y z
N MET A 1 4.56 -10.46 5.96
CA MET A 1 4.05 -9.67 4.82
C MET A 1 5.07 -9.74 3.70
N LYS A 2 4.69 -10.23 2.52
CA LYS A 2 5.56 -10.46 1.36
C LYS A 2 4.99 -9.91 0.06
N THR A 3 3.68 -9.65 0.00
CA THR A 3 2.98 -9.22 -1.20
C THR A 3 2.01 -8.08 -0.90
N ILE A 4 1.52 -7.39 -1.95
CA ILE A 4 0.43 -6.40 -1.81
C ILE A 4 -0.85 -7.05 -1.28
N TYR A 5 -1.10 -8.31 -1.61
CA TYR A 5 -2.24 -9.04 -1.06
C TYR A 5 -2.15 -9.16 0.47
N ASP A 6 -0.96 -9.37 1.03
CA ASP A 6 -0.79 -9.41 2.49
C ASP A 6 -1.06 -8.04 3.14
N VAL A 7 -0.70 -6.94 2.46
CA VAL A 7 -1.03 -5.56 2.90
C VAL A 7 -2.55 -5.37 2.90
N GLN A 8 -3.23 -5.80 1.84
CA GLN A 8 -4.69 -5.75 1.76
C GLN A 8 -5.35 -6.58 2.86
N GLN A 9 -4.82 -7.77 3.18
CA GLN A 9 -5.34 -8.58 4.29
C GLN A 9 -5.10 -7.91 5.65
N LEU A 10 -3.99 -7.20 5.84
CA LEU A 10 -3.77 -6.41 7.04
C LEU A 10 -4.82 -5.31 7.17
N LEU A 11 -4.99 -4.47 6.15
CA LEU A 11 -5.97 -3.37 6.14
C LEU A 11 -7.41 -3.88 6.36
N LYS A 12 -7.75 -5.03 5.75
CA LYS A 12 -9.06 -5.66 5.91
C LYS A 12 -9.36 -6.05 7.36
N LYS A 13 -8.36 -6.37 8.20
CA LYS A 13 -8.59 -6.64 9.64
C LYS A 13 -9.12 -5.41 10.38
N TYR A 14 -8.86 -4.21 9.87
CA TYR A 14 -9.33 -2.93 10.41
C TYR A 14 -10.54 -2.38 9.65
N GLY A 15 -11.16 -3.19 8.76
CA GLY A 15 -12.32 -2.76 7.98
C GLY A 15 -11.99 -1.84 6.80
N ILE A 16 -10.70 -1.65 6.49
CA ILE A 16 -10.25 -0.79 5.40
C ILE A 16 -10.17 -1.61 4.11
N ILE A 17 -10.94 -1.21 3.11
CA ILE A 17 -10.95 -1.81 1.76
C ILE A 17 -10.77 -0.68 0.74
N ILE A 18 -9.65 -0.71 0.03
CA ILE A 18 -9.32 0.28 -1.00
C ILE A 18 -9.49 -0.35 -2.37
N TYR A 19 -10.32 0.29 -3.19
CA TYR A 19 -10.49 -0.03 -4.60
C TYR A 19 -11.12 1.17 -5.34
N VAL A 20 -10.28 2.05 -5.88
CA VAL A 20 -10.70 3.22 -6.67
C VAL A 20 -10.62 2.99 -8.18
N GLY A 21 -10.16 1.81 -8.61
CA GLY A 21 -10.06 1.43 -10.02
C GLY A 21 -8.80 1.93 -10.73
N ASP A 22 -7.98 2.75 -10.06
CA ASP A 22 -6.65 3.13 -10.49
C ASP A 22 -5.60 2.48 -9.59
N ARG A 23 -4.73 1.65 -10.18
CA ARG A 23 -3.75 0.85 -9.44
C ARG A 23 -2.75 1.67 -8.63
N LEU A 24 -2.33 2.83 -9.15
CA LEU A 24 -1.36 3.68 -8.45
C LEU A 24 -2.04 4.37 -7.28
N ALA A 25 -3.23 4.92 -7.50
CA ALA A 25 -4.03 5.53 -6.44
C ALA A 25 -4.38 4.52 -5.35
N ASP A 26 -4.73 3.29 -5.71
CA ASP A 26 -4.96 2.20 -4.74
C ASP A 26 -3.71 1.97 -3.85
N LEU A 27 -2.51 1.94 -4.43
CA LEU A 27 -1.26 1.73 -3.69
C LEU A 27 -0.91 2.92 -2.79
N GLU A 28 -1.15 4.15 -3.26
CA GLU A 28 -0.89 5.37 -2.50
C GLU A 28 -1.85 5.52 -1.31
N LEU A 29 -3.14 5.23 -1.51
CA LEU A 29 -4.14 5.19 -0.43
C LEU A 29 -3.80 4.10 0.59
N MET A 30 -3.35 2.92 0.15
CA MET A 30 -2.90 1.88 1.08
C MET A 30 -1.69 2.35 1.92
N GLU A 31 -0.78 3.14 1.33
CA GLU A 31 0.36 3.71 2.08
C GLU A 31 -0.10 4.69 3.15
N GLU A 32 -1.10 5.52 2.84
CA GLU A 32 -1.69 6.48 3.78
C GLU A 32 -2.34 5.77 4.97
N GLU A 33 -3.22 4.81 4.71
CA GLU A 33 -3.90 4.03 5.76
C GLU A 33 -2.92 3.26 6.65
N ILE A 34 -1.84 2.70 6.07
CA ILE A 34 -0.79 2.03 6.85
C ILE A 34 -0.06 3.02 7.79
N LYS A 35 0.17 4.26 7.35
CA LYS A 35 0.75 5.31 8.20
C LYS A 35 -0.20 5.68 9.33
N GLU A 36 -1.49 5.82 9.05
CA GLU A 36 -2.49 6.13 10.06
C GLU A 36 -2.61 5.03 11.12
N LEU A 37 -2.63 3.76 10.71
CA LEU A 37 -2.63 2.62 11.62
C LEU A 37 -1.38 2.63 12.52
N TYR A 38 -0.20 2.94 11.97
CA TYR A 38 1.03 3.02 12.77
C TYR A 38 1.03 4.21 13.74
N GLN A 39 0.61 5.40 13.29
CA GLN A 39 0.51 6.60 14.13
C GLN A 39 -0.51 6.41 15.27
N SER A 40 -1.58 5.66 15.01
CA SER A 40 -2.59 5.27 15.99
C SER A 40 -2.15 4.10 16.89
N GLN A 41 -0.92 3.60 16.73
CA GLN A 41 -0.36 2.46 17.46
C GLN A 41 -1.16 1.15 17.30
N LEU A 42 -1.88 0.99 16.19
CA LEU A 42 -2.71 -0.18 15.89
C LEU A 42 -1.94 -1.34 15.26
N ILE A 43 -0.77 -1.05 14.66
CA ILE A 43 0.16 -2.03 14.09
C ILE A 43 1.57 -1.79 14.64
N ASP A 44 2.40 -2.83 14.67
CA ASP A 44 3.78 -2.68 15.15
C ASP A 44 4.72 -2.07 14.10
N VAL A 45 5.92 -1.67 14.52
CA VAL A 45 6.93 -1.07 13.64
C VAL A 45 7.38 -2.00 12.52
N LYS A 46 7.37 -3.32 12.75
CA LYS A 46 7.79 -4.32 11.76
C LYS A 46 6.73 -4.48 10.67
N GLU A 47 5.46 -4.55 11.04
CA GLU A 47 4.32 -4.55 10.12
C GLU A 47 4.31 -3.29 9.26
N TYR A 48 4.48 -2.12 9.89
CA TYR A 48 4.57 -0.84 9.20
C TYR A 48 5.72 -0.81 8.19
N GLN A 49 6.94 -1.12 8.61
CA GLN A 49 8.13 -1.08 7.73
C GLN A 49 7.99 -2.03 6.54
N MET A 50 7.48 -3.25 6.77
CA MET A 50 7.28 -4.22 5.70
C MET A 50 6.20 -3.79 4.71
N ALA A 51 5.09 -3.22 5.19
CA ALA A 51 4.02 -2.71 4.34
C ALA A 51 4.49 -1.54 3.46
N ILE A 52 5.12 -0.54 4.08
CA ILE A 52 5.61 0.66 3.38
C ILE A 52 6.64 0.28 2.30
N LEU A 53 7.54 -0.65 2.59
CA LEU A 53 8.54 -1.10 1.61
C LEU A 53 7.87 -1.72 0.37
N LEU A 54 6.91 -2.62 0.58
CA LEU A 54 6.19 -3.29 -0.51
C LEU A 54 5.36 -2.30 -1.34
N LEU A 55 4.60 -1.43 -0.67
CA LEU A 55 3.75 -0.45 -1.33
C LEU A 55 4.55 0.53 -2.20
N ARG A 56 5.65 1.06 -1.66
CA ARG A 56 6.50 2.00 -2.40
C ARG A 56 7.19 1.37 -3.60
N HIS A 57 7.64 0.13 -3.44
CA HIS A 57 8.25 -0.62 -4.54
C HIS A 57 7.25 -0.82 -5.68
N GLU A 58 6.04 -1.28 -5.38
CA GLU A 58 5.00 -1.52 -6.37
C GLU A 58 4.49 -0.22 -7.00
N ALA A 59 4.33 0.85 -6.21
CA ALA A 59 3.94 2.16 -6.72
C ALA A 59 4.99 2.71 -7.70
N GLN A 60 6.29 2.51 -7.40
CA GLN A 60 7.36 2.91 -8.30
C GLN A 60 7.30 2.15 -9.63
N LEU A 61 7.13 0.83 -9.60
CA LEU A 61 6.99 0.02 -10.81
C LEU A 61 5.78 0.44 -11.66
N GLU A 62 4.66 0.76 -11.01
CA GLU A 62 3.45 1.24 -11.70
C GLU A 62 3.66 2.62 -12.32
N ARG A 63 4.35 3.55 -11.64
CA ARG A 63 4.74 4.86 -12.23
C ARG A 63 5.61 4.68 -13.47
N GLU A 64 6.65 3.86 -13.38
CA GLU A 64 7.54 3.58 -14.52
C GLU A 64 6.78 2.95 -15.71
N LYS A 65 5.83 2.07 -15.42
CA LYS A 65 4.97 1.47 -16.45
C LYS A 65 4.08 2.53 -17.14
N ARG A 66 3.51 3.47 -16.37
CA ARG A 66 2.70 4.57 -16.94
C ARG A 66 3.54 5.48 -17.82
N GLU A 67 4.75 5.83 -17.41
CA GLU A 67 5.63 6.67 -18.23
C GLU A 67 6.04 5.97 -19.54
N ARG A 68 6.32 4.66 -19.52
CA ARG A 68 6.58 3.89 -20.75
C ARG A 68 5.40 3.87 -21.72
N ASN A 69 4.17 3.88 -21.22
CA ASN A 69 2.96 3.82 -22.06
C ASN A 69 2.54 5.19 -22.63
N LYS A 70 3.15 6.28 -22.16
CA LYS A 70 2.88 7.65 -22.66
C LYS A 70 3.76 8.04 -23.86
N GLY A 71 4.85 7.32 -24.11
CA GLY A 71 5.73 7.50 -25.27
C GLY A 71 5.36 6.59 -26.42
#